data_AF-A0AAD7W1C2-F1
#
_entry.id   AF-A0AAD7W1C2-F1
#
_cell.length_a   1.000
_cell.length_b   1.000
_cell.length_c   1.000
_cell.angle_alpha   90.00
_cell.angle_beta   90.00
_cell.angle_gamma   90.00
#
_symmetry.space_group_name_H-M   'P 1'
#
loop_
_entity.id
_entity.type
_entity.pdbx_description
1 polymer ?
#
loop_
_entity_poly.entity_id
_entity_poly.type
_entity_poly.pdbx_seq_one_letter_code
_entity_poly.pdbx_strand_id
1 'polypeptide(L)'
;MFAQLDFGSRAAIPGLAALFCRRSVSRVILHKGGGKVTVATQSPLGADRARRLTVPLAHVACHAHRHESPTFIPLRVKGHRFYFLMDTEGTLNNTKLFDVTVGAYRPF
;
A
#
# COMPACT_ATOMS: atom_id res chain seq x y z
N MET A 1 11.25 28.75 17.04
CA MET A 1 12.54 28.48 16.37
C MET A 1 12.27 27.47 15.26
N PHE A 2 11.90 27.96 14.08
CA PHE A 2 11.61 27.14 12.91
C PHE A 2 12.81 27.25 11.96
N ALA A 3 13.46 26.12 11.69
CA ALA A 3 14.62 26.09 10.80
C ALA A 3 14.17 26.43 9.37
N GLN A 4 14.67 27.55 8.87
CA GLN A 4 14.60 27.94 7.46
C GLN A 4 15.62 27.09 6.70
N LEU A 5 15.15 26.22 5.81
CA LEU A 5 16.00 25.44 4.90
C LEU A 5 15.93 26.08 3.50
N ASP A 6 17.08 26.57 3.05
CA ASP A 6 17.28 27.24 1.77
C ASP A 6 16.95 26.35 0.56
N PHE A 7 16.14 26.90 -0.34
CA PHE A 7 15.62 26.23 -1.53
C PHE A 7 16.63 26.24 -2.69
N GLY A 8 17.51 25.24 -2.73
CA GLY A 8 18.28 24.86 -3.93
C GLY A 8 17.62 23.75 -4.79
N SER A 9 16.42 23.27 -4.44
CA SER A 9 15.86 22.02 -5.00
C SER A 9 14.32 22.00 -4.98
N ARG A 10 13.68 23.03 -5.55
CA ARG A 10 12.21 23.25 -5.47
C ARG A 10 11.34 22.12 -6.05
N ALA A 11 11.87 21.21 -6.85
CA ALA A 11 11.12 20.08 -7.44
C ALA A 11 11.31 18.73 -6.72
N ALA A 12 12.33 18.59 -5.86
CA ALA A 12 12.69 17.30 -5.28
C ALA A 12 11.65 16.81 -4.24
N ILE A 13 11.16 17.72 -3.40
CA ILE A 13 10.20 17.43 -2.32
C ILE A 13 8.84 16.96 -2.88
N PRO A 14 8.17 17.69 -3.80
CA PRO A 14 6.91 17.22 -4.36
C PRO A 14 7.07 15.96 -5.21
N GLY A 15 8.21 15.80 -5.89
CA GLY A 15 8.54 14.59 -6.64
C GLY A 15 8.66 13.35 -5.75
N LEU A 16 9.37 13.48 -4.61
CA LEU A 16 9.54 12.40 -3.65
C LEU A 16 8.23 12.08 -2.92
N ALA A 17 7.45 13.10 -2.56
CA ALA A 17 6.12 12.92 -1.98
C ALA A 17 5.16 12.18 -2.93
N ALA A 18 5.14 12.57 -4.21
CA ALA A 18 4.31 11.91 -5.22
C ALA A 18 4.74 10.45 -5.46
N LEU A 19 6.04 10.16 -5.42
CA LEU A 19 6.57 8.79 -5.52
C LEU A 19 6.12 7.94 -4.32
N PHE A 20 6.18 8.49 -3.11
CA PHE A 20 5.70 7.84 -1.90
C PHE A 20 4.20 7.57 -1.96
N CYS A 21 3.37 8.57 -2.30
CA CYS A 21 1.92 8.40 -2.41
C CYS A 21 1.55 7.30 -3.42
N ARG A 22 2.27 7.21 -4.54
CA ARG A 22 2.07 6.16 -5.56
C ARG A 22 2.40 4.74 -5.10
N ARG A 23 3.06 4.57 -3.95
CA ARG A 23 3.48 3.27 -3.40
C ARG A 23 2.78 2.93 -2.09
N SER A 24 2.43 3.94 -1.29
CA SER A 24 1.62 3.77 -0.09
C SER A 24 0.21 3.34 -0.48
N VAL A 25 -0.27 2.25 0.10
CA VAL A 25 -1.60 1.69 -0.13
C VAL A 25 -2.52 2.26 0.93
N SER A 26 -3.55 2.99 0.46
CA SER A 26 -4.60 3.55 1.31
C SER A 26 -5.74 2.57 1.54
N ARG A 27 -5.97 1.64 0.59
CA ARG A 27 -7.11 0.72 0.66
C ARG A 27 -6.81 -0.57 -0.09
N VAL A 28 -7.19 -1.69 0.52
CA VAL A 28 -7.25 -3.00 -0.10
C VAL A 28 -8.69 -3.46 -0.13
N ILE A 29 -9.20 -3.78 -1.32
CA ILE A 29 -10.58 -4.24 -1.51
C ILE A 29 -10.54 -5.68 -1.98
N LEU A 30 -11.02 -6.59 -1.13
CA LEU A 30 -11.24 -7.97 -1.53
C LEU A 30 -12.59 -8.06 -2.26
N HIS A 31 -12.57 -8.56 -3.49
CA HIS A 31 -13.80 -8.74 -4.26
C HIS A 31 -14.55 -9.98 -3.79
N LYS A 32 -15.89 -9.94 -3.87
CA LYS A 32 -16.75 -11.10 -3.58
C LYS A 32 -16.31 -12.31 -4.42
N GLY A 33 -16.22 -13.47 -3.78
CA GLY A 33 -15.71 -14.71 -4.39
C GLY A 33 -14.21 -14.95 -4.23
N GLY A 34 -13.44 -14.04 -3.59
CA GLY A 34 -12.05 -14.29 -3.18
C GLY A 34 -11.03 -14.42 -4.31
N GLY A 35 -11.44 -14.34 -5.58
CA GLY A 35 -10.54 -14.51 -6.72
C GLY A 35 -9.70 -13.27 -7.05
N LYS A 36 -10.13 -12.07 -6.66
CA LYS A 36 -9.49 -10.80 -7.03
C LYS A 36 -9.37 -9.86 -5.84
N VAL A 37 -8.32 -9.05 -5.87
CA VAL A 37 -8.06 -7.98 -4.91
C VAL A 37 -7.71 -6.70 -5.66
N THR A 38 -8.24 -5.57 -5.21
CA THR A 38 -7.86 -4.24 -5.68
C THR A 38 -7.00 -3.56 -4.63
N VAL A 39 -5.79 -3.19 -5.02
CA VAL A 39 -4.86 -2.37 -4.23
C VAL A 39 -5.00 -0.92 -4.71
N ALA A 40 -5.45 -0.02 -3.84
CA ALA A 40 -5.55 1.40 -4.14
C ALA A 40 -4.45 2.18 -3.41
N THR A 41 -3.68 2.95 -4.16
CA THR A 41 -2.58 3.76 -3.59
C THR A 41 -3.11 5.05 -2.97
N GLN A 42 -2.28 5.76 -2.23
CA GLN A 42 -2.56 7.14 -1.86
C GLN A 42 -2.46 8.02 -3.11
N SER A 43 -3.21 9.11 -3.11
CA SER A 43 -3.10 10.15 -4.13
C SER A 43 -3.22 11.50 -3.44
N PRO A 44 -2.31 12.45 -3.73
CA PRO A 44 -2.38 13.80 -3.18
C PRO A 44 -3.64 14.55 -3.64
N LEU A 45 -4.33 14.05 -4.67
CA LEU A 45 -5.57 14.62 -5.20
C LEU A 45 -6.83 13.90 -4.67
N GLY A 46 -6.71 13.14 -3.58
CA GLY A 46 -7.80 12.42 -2.94
C GLY A 46 -7.96 10.96 -3.39
N ALA A 47 -8.70 10.19 -2.59
CA ALA A 47 -8.87 8.74 -2.77
C ALA A 47 -9.56 8.34 -4.10
N ASP A 48 -10.35 9.23 -4.71
CA ASP A 48 -11.00 8.93 -5.98
C ASP A 48 -10.03 8.94 -7.16
N ARG A 49 -8.97 9.75 -7.08
CA ARG A 49 -7.87 9.78 -8.05
C ARG A 49 -6.72 8.85 -7.67
N ALA A 50 -6.92 7.98 -6.69
CA ALA A 50 -5.97 6.93 -6.33
C ALA A 50 -5.77 5.97 -7.50
N ARG A 51 -4.52 5.54 -7.71
CA ARG A 51 -4.24 4.46 -8.64
C ARG A 51 -4.78 3.16 -8.05
N ARG A 52 -5.63 2.48 -8.80
CA ARG A 52 -6.21 1.18 -8.41
C ARG A 52 -5.61 0.09 -9.26
N LEU A 53 -5.10 -0.95 -8.63
CA LEU A 53 -4.54 -2.13 -9.28
C LEU A 53 -5.37 -3.35 -8.87
N THR A 54 -6.16 -3.86 -9.80
CA THR A 54 -6.93 -5.09 -9.58
C THR A 54 -6.15 -6.28 -10.13
N VAL A 55 -5.81 -7.21 -9.26
CA VAL A 55 -5.05 -8.42 -9.60
C VAL A 55 -5.71 -9.65 -8.99
N PRO A 56 -5.46 -10.86 -9.52
CA PRO A 56 -5.85 -12.10 -8.86
C PRO A 56 -5.30 -12.15 -7.44
N LEU A 57 -6.06 -12.67 -6.48
CA LEU A 57 -5.60 -12.82 -5.09
C LEU A 57 -4.32 -13.68 -5.01
N ALA A 58 -4.22 -14.69 -5.88
CA ALA A 58 -3.03 -15.54 -6.01
C ALA A 58 -1.77 -14.78 -6.46
N HIS A 59 -1.89 -13.53 -6.91
CA HIS A 59 -0.76 -12.66 -7.29
C HIS A 59 -0.40 -11.67 -6.19
N VAL A 60 -1.03 -11.74 -5.02
CA VAL A 60 -0.73 -10.89 -3.87
C VAL A 60 -0.34 -11.74 -2.67
N ALA A 61 0.74 -11.36 -2.01
CA ALA A 61 1.20 -11.99 -0.78
C ALA A 61 1.78 -10.94 0.15
N CYS A 62 1.74 -11.27 1.43
CA CYS A 62 2.34 -10.47 2.48
C CYS A 62 3.69 -11.06 2.89
N HIS A 63 4.71 -10.22 3.03
CA HIS A 63 6.04 -10.66 3.48
C HIS A 63 6.30 -10.42 4.97
N ALA A 64 5.42 -9.69 5.66
CA ALA A 64 5.53 -9.49 7.09
C ALA A 64 4.18 -9.70 7.78
N HIS A 65 4.23 -10.23 8.99
CA HIS A 65 3.05 -10.32 9.84
C HIS A 65 2.73 -8.94 10.42
N ARG A 66 1.46 -8.58 10.55
CA ARG A 66 1.01 -7.28 11.11
C ARG A 66 1.58 -6.94 12.49
N HIS A 67 2.08 -7.94 13.21
CA HIS A 67 2.64 -7.82 14.55
C HIS A 67 4.14 -7.49 14.56
N GLU A 68 4.85 -7.71 13.45
CA GLU A 68 6.29 -7.46 13.32
C GLU A 68 6.60 -6.05 12.81
N SER A 69 5.70 -5.46 12.01
CA SER A 69 5.85 -4.09 11.53
C SER A 69 4.63 -3.25 11.93
N PRO A 70 4.72 -2.46 13.01
CA PRO A 70 3.59 -1.70 13.52
C PRO A 70 3.18 -0.55 12.59
N THR A 71 4.07 -0.11 11.69
CA THR A 71 3.86 1.10 10.87
C THR A 71 3.40 0.79 9.45
N PHE A 72 3.95 -0.23 8.79
CA PHE A 72 3.58 -0.57 7.41
C PHE A 72 3.68 -2.06 7.11
N ILE A 73 2.67 -2.60 6.42
CA ILE A 73 2.67 -3.99 5.97
C ILE A 73 3.13 -4.03 4.49
N PRO A 74 4.27 -4.70 4.17
CA PRO A 74 4.74 -4.84 2.80
C PRO A 74 3.91 -5.86 2.02
N LEU A 75 3.16 -5.37 1.04
CA LEU A 75 2.40 -6.17 0.07
C LEU A 75 3.23 -6.40 -1.20
N ARG A 76 3.50 -7.66 -1.51
CA ARG A 76 4.13 -8.05 -2.78
C ARG A 76 3.05 -8.36 -3.80
N VAL A 77 3.16 -7.75 -4.98
CA VAL A 77 2.27 -8.02 -6.12
C VAL A 77 3.08 -8.60 -7.26
N LYS A 78 2.65 -9.75 -7.80
CA LYS A 78 3.31 -10.41 -8.94
C LYS A 78 3.41 -9.44 -10.13
N GLY A 79 4.57 -9.43 -10.80
CA GLY A 79 4.86 -8.51 -11.90
C GLY A 79 5.30 -7.11 -11.47
N HIS A 80 5.37 -6.82 -10.16
CA HIS A 80 5.90 -5.56 -9.64
C HIS A 80 7.21 -5.82 -8.89
N ARG A 81 8.28 -5.09 -9.24
CA ARG A 81 9.61 -5.24 -8.61
C ARG A 81 9.65 -4.75 -7.16
N PHE A 82 8.82 -3.77 -6.81
CA PHE A 82 8.81 -3.14 -5.49
C PHE A 82 7.56 -3.53 -4.70
N TYR A 83 7.73 -3.60 -3.39
CA TYR A 83 6.63 -3.75 -2.45
C TYR A 83 5.73 -2.51 -2.44
N PHE A 84 4.45 -2.75 -2.21
CA PHE A 84 3.47 -1.73 -1.89
C PHE A 84 3.36 -1.66 -0.36
N LEU A 85 3.43 -0.47 0.21
CA LEU A 85 3.44 -0.30 1.67
C LEU A 85 2.02 -0.01 2.13
N MET A 86 1.39 -0.97 2.79
CA MET A 86 0.06 -0.78 3.34
C MET A 86 0.15 -0.13 4.71
N ASP A 87 -0.52 1.00 4.84
CA ASP A 87 -0.67 1.72 6.09
C ASP A 87 -1.54 0.90 7.06
N THR A 88 -1.04 0.69 8.28
CA THR A 88 -1.71 -0.06 9.35
C THR A 88 -2.61 0.83 10.22
N GLU A 89 -2.48 2.16 10.13
CA GLU A 89 -3.29 3.11 10.92
C GLU A 89 -4.75 3.20 10.42
N GLY A 90 -5.07 2.58 9.28
CA GLY A 90 -6.41 2.55 8.70
C GLY A 90 -7.38 1.54 9.33
N THR A 91 -8.65 1.63 8.94
CA THR A 91 -9.68 0.67 9.38
C THR A 91 -9.62 -0.63 8.57
N LEU A 92 -9.28 -1.74 9.22
CA LEU A 92 -9.42 -3.09 8.68
C LEU A 92 -10.79 -3.68 9.04
N ASN A 93 -11.74 -3.62 8.09
CA ASN A 93 -13.12 -4.09 8.31
C ASN A 93 -13.21 -5.55 8.78
N ASN A 94 -12.34 -6.43 8.28
CA ASN A 94 -12.33 -7.84 8.66
C ASN A 94 -10.88 -8.38 8.70
N THR A 95 -10.28 -8.26 9.87
CA THR A 95 -8.88 -8.65 10.13
C THR A 95 -8.64 -10.14 9.90
N LYS A 96 -9.55 -11.02 10.35
CA LYS A 96 -9.45 -12.47 10.11
C LYS A 96 -9.44 -12.82 8.63
N LEU A 97 -10.35 -12.20 7.86
CA LEU A 97 -10.40 -12.43 6.41
C LEU A 97 -9.13 -11.91 5.73
N PHE A 98 -8.60 -10.78 6.16
CA PHE A 98 -7.34 -10.25 5.67
C PHE A 98 -6.18 -11.23 5.94
N ASP A 99 -6.03 -11.69 7.18
CA ASP A 99 -4.93 -12.57 7.61
C ASP A 99 -4.87 -13.88 6.80
N VAL A 100 -6.03 -14.45 6.43
CA VAL A 100 -6.09 -15.70 5.63
C VAL A 100 -6.04 -15.48 4.11
N THR A 101 -6.20 -14.24 3.63
CA THR A 101 -6.23 -13.92 2.19
C THR A 101 -5.02 -13.11 1.74
N VAL A 102 -5.09 -11.79 1.88
CA VAL A 102 -4.08 -10.82 1.41
C VAL A 102 -2.87 -10.80 2.35
N GLY A 103 -3.14 -10.88 3.65
CA GLY A 103 -2.14 -10.95 4.72
C GLY A 103 -1.47 -12.32 4.86
N ALA A 104 -1.90 -13.33 4.10
CA ALA A 104 -1.33 -14.66 4.17
C ALA A 104 0.13 -14.64 3.69
N TYR A 105 1.01 -15.21 4.50
CA TYR A 105 2.42 -15.38 4.14
C TYR A 105 2.53 -16.43 3.03
N ARG A 106 2.98 -16.01 1.85
CA ARG A 106 3.20 -16.89 0.70
C ARG A 106 4.50 -16.52 -0.02
N PRO A 107 5.43 -17.48 -0.21
CA PRO A 107 6.56 -17.28 -1.10
C PRO A 107 6.07 -17.26 -2.55
N PHE A 108 6.60 -16.33 -3.35
CA PHE A 108 6.38 -16.21 -4.79
C PHE A 108 7.69 -16.39 -5.54
#